data_AF-A0AAD8XZF0-F1
#
_entry.id   AF-A0AAD8XZF0-F1
#
_cell.length_a   1.000
_cell.length_b   1.000
_cell.length_c   1.000
_cell.angle_alpha   90.00
_cell.angle_beta   90.00
_cell.angle_gamma   90.00
#
_symmetry.space_group_name_H-M   'P 1'
#
loop_
_entity.id
_entity.type
_entity.pdbx_description
1 polymer ?
#
loop_
_entity_poly.entity_id
_entity_poly.type
_entity_poly.pdbx_seq_one_letter_code
_entity_poly.pdbx_strand_id
1 'polypeptide(L)'
;QQQQHNSTTKQEQQQQQHKAKKLVNITALQITILSLLLIYISTHLVTHYTSGIDGRMVYVLEGISRLEASHLMAYISYKTPRWIGVYHSPELGSERVLRSKHVGKEEELQFHVRYTIGQYFVFVWCLCLPHTSGQFLSTVLGFLLGFGIESIILFARRGDGECKFFVASTAALVFAFLASVMFADGCHYIQVVWGSGLLFSEWGLGIATFSSALAAILFTHFYQLQRTVRKLYVERRISKHETKDKTAIHLIESHLFGSGRKGSMLGSLGLSEEERALLIEEMSREDSEMSTRSTTLSSITEEDAPEPTTTTTSTSTWALLKMRLFSPTDLIVFSRLEYHLGIFLSLASLFIVAVNIGATHQVNIVRANYHTVHETLYGQINEGEVCAWSEIGGAISTFANKEEAWQAGYTIAHCGACGQCSNWQDLRLQYTTRTYLAQSSFICSKKSLVHGADAVHECLQEEPIGFSDSCAMCWTEDILCARRNCAFIFLQSNMINTVSNFQVGSDTITSATCEEAMCELVFVPCSGANRRRMNITSMIARPGDQLCGIVDVDWEEIFGEGSQHDFGRKEGGSSSDEL
;
A
#
# COMPACT_ATOMS: atom_id res chain seq x y z
N GLN A 1 -43.01 39.09 -28.49
CA GLN A 1 -41.64 38.77 -28.94
C GLN A 1 -40.73 38.34 -27.79
N GLN A 2 -40.56 39.11 -26.70
CA GLN A 2 -39.66 38.73 -25.59
C GLN A 2 -40.06 37.45 -24.83
N GLN A 3 -41.36 37.20 -24.60
CA GLN A 3 -41.83 35.93 -24.03
C GLN A 3 -41.56 34.73 -24.96
N GLN A 4 -41.69 34.93 -26.27
CA GLN A 4 -41.46 33.89 -27.26
C GLN A 4 -39.97 33.55 -27.33
N HIS A 5 -39.08 34.56 -27.31
CA HIS A 5 -37.64 34.34 -27.23
C HIS A 5 -37.23 33.59 -25.96
N ASN A 6 -37.80 33.95 -24.80
CA ASN A 6 -37.54 33.24 -23.54
C ASN A 6 -38.02 31.78 -23.56
N SER A 7 -39.09 31.46 -24.30
CA SER A 7 -39.59 30.08 -24.42
C SER A 7 -38.69 29.20 -25.29
N THR A 8 -38.19 29.72 -26.41
CA THR A 8 -37.28 29.01 -27.32
C THR A 8 -35.96 28.71 -26.62
N THR A 9 -35.38 29.69 -25.92
CA THR A 9 -34.12 29.51 -25.17
C THR A 9 -34.25 28.45 -24.07
N LYS A 10 -35.40 28.36 -23.40
CA LYS A 10 -35.66 27.31 -22.39
C LYS A 10 -35.76 25.92 -23.02
N GLN A 11 -36.43 25.79 -24.16
CA GLN A 11 -36.51 24.52 -24.88
C GLN A 11 -35.14 24.05 -25.39
N GLU A 12 -34.35 24.97 -25.96
CA GLU A 12 -32.99 24.65 -26.42
C GLU A 12 -32.09 24.20 -25.25
N GLN A 13 -32.17 24.88 -24.11
CA GLN A 13 -31.42 24.48 -22.91
C GLN A 13 -31.84 23.11 -22.38
N GLN A 14 -33.15 22.82 -22.32
CA GLN A 14 -33.65 21.50 -21.91
C GLN A 14 -33.21 20.40 -22.88
N GLN A 15 -33.23 20.68 -24.19
CA GLN A 15 -32.78 19.74 -25.20
C GLN A 15 -31.26 19.48 -25.12
N GLN A 16 -30.47 20.52 -24.87
CA GLN A 16 -29.02 20.39 -24.64
C GLN A 16 -28.71 19.59 -23.38
N GLN A 17 -29.42 19.84 -22.28
CA GLN A 17 -29.30 19.07 -21.04
C GLN A 17 -29.67 17.60 -21.23
N HIS A 18 -30.76 17.32 -21.94
CA HIS A 18 -31.17 15.95 -22.25
C HIS A 18 -30.14 15.22 -23.14
N LYS A 19 -29.59 15.90 -24.15
CA LYS A 19 -28.51 15.35 -25.00
C LYS A 19 -27.24 15.07 -24.19
N ALA A 20 -26.82 16.00 -23.33
CA ALA A 20 -25.66 15.83 -22.45
C ALA A 20 -25.85 14.64 -21.51
N LYS A 21 -27.02 14.52 -20.86
CA LYS A 21 -27.38 13.40 -19.98
C LYS A 21 -27.34 12.05 -20.70
N LYS A 22 -27.87 12.00 -21.93
CA LYS A 22 -27.81 10.79 -22.76
C LYS A 22 -26.38 10.41 -23.11
N LEU A 23 -25.54 11.37 -23.51
CA LEU A 23 -24.14 11.14 -23.85
C LEU A 23 -23.36 10.61 -22.64
N VAL A 24 -23.52 11.28 -21.50
CA VAL A 24 -22.87 10.93 -20.22
C VAL A 24 -23.25 9.52 -19.75
N ASN A 25 -24.53 9.14 -19.84
CA ASN A 25 -24.97 7.76 -19.54
C ASN A 25 -24.38 6.72 -20.50
N ILE A 26 -24.32 7.03 -21.80
CA ILE A 26 -23.70 6.13 -22.80
C ILE A 26 -22.22 5.95 -22.50
N THR A 27 -21.48 7.03 -22.23
CA THR A 27 -20.06 6.97 -21.87
C THR A 27 -19.83 6.15 -20.60
N ALA A 28 -20.66 6.32 -19.57
CA ALA A 28 -20.52 5.56 -18.34
C ALA A 28 -20.83 4.06 -18.52
N LEU A 29 -21.83 3.73 -19.33
CA LEU A 29 -22.11 2.34 -19.73
C LEU A 29 -20.93 1.75 -20.50
N GLN A 30 -20.36 2.47 -21.45
CA GLN A 30 -19.19 2.04 -22.21
C GLN A 30 -17.98 1.80 -21.31
N ILE A 31 -17.68 2.73 -20.39
CA ILE A 31 -16.61 2.56 -19.40
C ILE A 31 -16.86 1.32 -18.54
N THR A 32 -18.09 1.11 -18.07
CA THR A 32 -18.44 -0.06 -17.24
C THR A 32 -18.25 -1.37 -18.00
N ILE A 33 -18.73 -1.46 -19.24
CA ILE A 33 -18.57 -2.63 -20.10
C ILE A 33 -17.08 -2.88 -20.37
N LEU A 34 -16.31 -1.83 -20.69
CA LEU A 34 -14.87 -1.95 -20.93
C LEU A 34 -14.13 -2.42 -19.67
N SER A 35 -14.45 -1.88 -18.49
CA SER A 35 -13.89 -2.32 -17.21
C SER A 35 -14.21 -3.79 -16.94
N LEU A 36 -15.45 -4.23 -17.15
CA LEU A 36 -15.84 -5.63 -16.99
C LEU A 36 -15.07 -6.56 -17.96
N LEU A 37 -14.93 -6.14 -19.21
CA LEU A 37 -14.15 -6.89 -20.21
C LEU A 37 -12.68 -6.99 -19.79
N LEU A 38 -12.08 -5.89 -19.34
CA LEU A 38 -10.68 -5.87 -18.88
C LEU A 38 -10.47 -6.74 -17.65
N ILE A 39 -11.39 -6.71 -16.68
CA ILE A 39 -11.35 -7.58 -15.49
C ILE A 39 -11.46 -9.06 -15.92
N TYR A 40 -12.36 -9.38 -16.85
CA TYR A 40 -12.52 -10.74 -17.35
C TYR A 40 -11.26 -11.24 -18.05
N ILE A 41 -10.70 -10.44 -18.97
CA ILE A 41 -9.46 -10.77 -19.69
C ILE A 41 -8.30 -10.90 -18.71
N SER A 42 -8.12 -9.95 -17.79
CA SER A 42 -7.02 -9.99 -16.83
C SER A 42 -7.14 -11.21 -15.91
N THR A 43 -8.34 -11.52 -15.42
CA THR A 43 -8.58 -12.70 -14.58
C THR A 43 -8.25 -13.99 -15.33
N HIS A 44 -8.66 -14.11 -16.60
CA HIS A 44 -8.32 -15.26 -17.42
C HIS A 44 -6.82 -15.38 -17.71
N LEU A 45 -6.14 -14.27 -18.02
CA LEU A 45 -4.69 -14.25 -18.22
C LEU A 45 -3.97 -14.68 -16.94
N VAL A 46 -4.34 -14.09 -15.79
CA VAL A 46 -3.79 -14.49 -14.49
C VAL A 46 -4.03 -15.98 -14.29
N THR A 47 -5.27 -16.48 -14.39
CA THR A 47 -5.59 -17.91 -14.25
C THR A 47 -4.73 -18.81 -15.13
N HIS A 48 -4.51 -18.41 -16.39
CA HIS A 48 -3.72 -19.17 -17.33
C HIS A 48 -2.23 -19.20 -16.95
N TYR A 49 -1.68 -18.07 -16.55
CA TYR A 49 -0.28 -17.98 -16.13
C TYR A 49 -0.04 -18.48 -14.71
N THR A 50 -1.09 -18.60 -13.90
CA THR A 50 -1.02 -19.12 -12.53
C THR A 50 -1.32 -20.61 -12.41
N SER A 51 -1.64 -21.30 -13.52
CA SER A 51 -1.81 -22.75 -13.50
C SER A 51 -0.49 -23.42 -13.14
N GLY A 52 -0.41 -24.00 -11.94
CA GLY A 52 0.81 -24.61 -11.39
C GLY A 52 1.57 -23.78 -10.36
N ILE A 53 1.02 -22.63 -9.93
CA ILE A 53 1.53 -21.89 -8.78
C ILE A 53 1.44 -22.76 -7.52
N ASP A 54 2.46 -22.66 -6.66
CA ASP A 54 2.45 -23.28 -5.33
C ASP A 54 1.19 -22.86 -4.55
N GLY A 55 0.49 -23.83 -3.96
CA GLY A 55 -0.71 -23.59 -3.17
C GLY A 55 -0.50 -22.50 -2.10
N ARG A 56 0.69 -22.42 -1.49
CA ARG A 56 1.03 -21.35 -0.55
C ARG A 56 0.93 -19.96 -1.16
N MET A 57 1.44 -19.79 -2.38
CA MET A 57 1.38 -18.52 -3.07
C MET A 57 -0.06 -18.15 -3.48
N VAL A 58 -0.90 -19.13 -3.77
CA VAL A 58 -2.34 -18.90 -3.97
C VAL A 58 -2.96 -18.26 -2.72
N TYR A 59 -2.63 -18.75 -1.51
CA TYR A 59 -3.07 -18.12 -0.25
C TYR A 59 -2.56 -16.69 -0.11
N VAL A 60 -1.29 -16.40 -0.45
CA VAL A 60 -0.75 -15.02 -0.41
C VAL A 60 -1.53 -14.10 -1.35
N LEU A 61 -1.74 -14.51 -2.59
CA LEU A 61 -2.46 -13.71 -3.60
C LEU A 61 -3.92 -13.47 -3.18
N GLU A 62 -4.58 -14.49 -2.61
CA GLU A 62 -5.92 -14.37 -2.07
C GLU A 62 -5.97 -13.41 -0.87
N GLY A 63 -4.98 -13.50 0.03
CA GLY A 63 -4.84 -12.58 1.16
C GLY A 63 -4.66 -11.13 0.72
N ILE A 64 -3.76 -10.86 -0.24
CA ILE A 64 -3.56 -9.52 -0.81
C ILE A 64 -4.85 -9.00 -1.46
N SER A 65 -5.54 -9.84 -2.23
CA SER A 65 -6.80 -9.47 -2.88
C SER A 65 -7.86 -9.05 -1.85
N ARG A 66 -7.98 -9.78 -0.73
CA ARG A 66 -8.89 -9.44 0.38
C ARG A 66 -8.48 -8.14 1.09
N LEU A 67 -7.18 -7.87 1.24
CA LEU A 67 -6.68 -6.59 1.78
C LEU A 67 -7.01 -5.41 0.87
N GLU A 68 -6.84 -5.55 -0.44
CA GLU A 68 -7.22 -4.50 -1.41
C GLU A 68 -8.73 -4.25 -1.39
N ALA A 69 -9.51 -5.32 -1.37
CA ALA A 69 -10.95 -5.24 -1.30
C ALA A 69 -11.44 -4.62 0.02
N SER A 70 -10.75 -4.89 1.13
CA SER A 70 -10.95 -4.20 2.41
C SER A 70 -10.71 -2.70 2.29
N HIS A 71 -9.61 -2.30 1.64
CA HIS A 71 -9.29 -0.89 1.43
C HIS A 71 -10.37 -0.17 0.60
N LEU A 72 -10.81 -0.80 -0.49
CA LEU A 72 -11.93 -0.31 -1.31
C LEU A 72 -13.23 -0.22 -0.50
N MET A 73 -13.52 -1.19 0.36
CA MET A 73 -14.72 -1.17 1.20
C MET A 73 -14.66 -0.06 2.27
N ALA A 74 -13.49 0.17 2.86
CA ALA A 74 -13.27 1.29 3.78
C ALA A 74 -13.45 2.64 3.05
N TYR A 75 -13.03 2.72 1.79
CA TYR A 75 -13.25 3.89 0.94
C TYR A 75 -14.73 4.14 0.65
N ILE A 76 -15.48 3.10 0.29
CA ILE A 76 -16.94 3.14 0.09
C ILE A 76 -17.63 3.59 1.37
N SER A 77 -17.25 2.99 2.50
CA SER A 77 -17.73 3.37 3.84
C SER A 77 -17.57 4.88 4.05
N TYR A 78 -16.37 5.39 3.81
CA TYR A 78 -16.02 6.81 3.93
C TYR A 78 -16.82 7.74 3.01
N LYS A 79 -17.03 7.38 1.74
CA LYS A 79 -17.73 8.24 0.76
C LYS A 79 -19.26 8.17 0.86
N THR A 80 -19.81 7.09 1.41
CA THR A 80 -21.26 6.85 1.43
C THR A 80 -22.07 8.01 2.03
N PRO A 81 -21.72 8.59 3.19
CA PRO A 81 -22.48 9.72 3.72
C PRO A 81 -22.42 10.97 2.84
N ARG A 82 -21.32 11.16 2.09
CA ARG A 82 -21.19 12.25 1.10
C ARG A 82 -22.08 12.00 -0.12
N TRP A 83 -22.18 10.76 -0.60
CA TRP A 83 -23.04 10.38 -1.71
C TRP A 83 -24.54 10.52 -1.40
N ILE A 84 -24.95 10.25 -0.16
CA ILE A 84 -26.33 10.44 0.32
C ILE A 84 -26.65 11.94 0.54
N GLY A 85 -25.62 12.79 0.61
CA GLY A 85 -25.77 14.24 0.77
C GLY A 85 -25.83 14.70 2.23
N VAL A 86 -25.44 13.86 3.18
CA VAL A 86 -25.33 14.24 4.61
C VAL A 86 -24.21 15.26 4.82
N TYR A 87 -23.13 15.14 4.04
CA TYR A 87 -21.96 16.04 4.11
C TYR A 87 -21.95 17.12 3.02
N HIS A 88 -23.10 17.45 2.42
CA HIS A 88 -23.14 18.55 1.47
C HIS A 88 -22.95 19.89 2.17
N SER A 89 -21.77 20.47 1.92
CA SER A 89 -21.48 21.85 2.26
C SER A 89 -22.43 22.77 1.48
N PRO A 90 -23.16 23.67 2.16
CA PRO A 90 -23.84 24.78 1.52
C PRO A 90 -22.80 25.85 1.11
N GLU A 91 -21.82 25.48 0.30
CA GLU A 91 -20.72 26.38 -0.11
C GLU A 91 -21.16 27.44 -1.15
N LEU A 92 -22.46 27.57 -1.43
CA LEU A 92 -23.03 28.53 -2.39
C LEU A 92 -24.15 29.38 -1.79
N GLY A 93 -24.03 29.72 -0.51
CA GLY A 93 -24.99 30.56 0.22
C GLY A 93 -25.04 32.04 -0.18
N SER A 94 -24.18 32.54 -1.07
CA SER A 94 -24.07 33.98 -1.37
C SER A 94 -24.37 34.40 -2.82
N GLU A 95 -25.20 33.66 -3.55
CA GLU A 95 -25.77 34.17 -4.82
C GLU A 95 -27.25 33.80 -4.95
N ARG A 96 -28.07 34.45 -4.13
CA ARG A 96 -29.54 34.33 -4.15
C ARG A 96 -30.19 34.93 -5.41
N VAL A 97 -29.42 35.34 -6.42
CA VAL A 97 -29.90 36.02 -7.64
C VAL A 97 -29.94 35.11 -8.89
N LEU A 98 -29.35 33.90 -8.87
CA LEU A 98 -29.44 32.94 -10.00
C LEU A 98 -30.14 31.62 -9.62
N ARG A 99 -31.31 31.72 -8.99
CA ARG A 99 -32.17 30.57 -8.64
C ARG A 99 -32.76 29.81 -9.85
N SER A 100 -32.47 30.24 -11.08
CA SER A 100 -32.99 29.62 -12.31
C SER A 100 -32.01 28.67 -13.03
N LYS A 101 -30.76 28.48 -12.55
CA LYS A 101 -29.76 27.61 -13.23
C LYS A 101 -29.27 26.40 -12.40
N HIS A 102 -29.78 26.19 -11.18
CA HIS A 102 -29.25 25.17 -10.26
C HIS A 102 -29.79 23.74 -10.44
N VAL A 103 -30.68 23.48 -11.41
CA VAL A 103 -31.17 22.13 -11.71
C VAL A 103 -30.05 21.19 -12.19
N GLY A 104 -28.95 21.71 -12.75
CA GLY A 104 -27.85 20.88 -13.28
C GLY A 104 -26.95 20.19 -12.24
N LYS A 105 -26.78 20.76 -11.04
CA LYS A 105 -25.80 20.23 -10.06
C LYS A 105 -26.29 18.98 -9.31
N GLU A 106 -27.59 18.86 -9.10
CA GLU A 106 -28.15 17.67 -8.45
C GLU A 106 -28.11 16.45 -9.37
N GLU A 107 -28.27 16.67 -10.69
CA GLU A 107 -28.14 15.65 -11.73
C GLU A 107 -26.68 15.19 -11.91
N GLU A 108 -25.70 16.11 -11.82
CA GLU A 108 -24.26 15.78 -11.88
C GLU A 108 -23.84 14.88 -10.70
N LEU A 109 -24.36 15.13 -9.50
CA LEU A 109 -24.08 14.28 -8.34
C LEU A 109 -24.82 12.94 -8.41
N GLN A 110 -26.02 12.88 -8.98
CA GLN A 110 -26.72 11.60 -9.23
C GLN A 110 -25.92 10.72 -10.19
N PHE A 111 -25.27 11.31 -11.19
CA PHE A 111 -24.45 10.58 -12.15
C PHE A 111 -23.21 9.92 -11.51
N HIS A 112 -22.44 10.66 -10.72
CA HIS A 112 -21.26 10.11 -10.04
C HIS A 112 -21.60 8.98 -9.06
N VAL A 113 -22.74 9.04 -8.39
CA VAL A 113 -23.17 7.98 -7.46
C VAL A 113 -23.59 6.71 -8.22
N ARG A 114 -24.25 6.86 -9.37
CA ARG A 114 -24.86 5.75 -10.11
C ARG A 114 -23.85 4.75 -10.66
N TYR A 115 -22.83 5.25 -11.34
CA TYR A 115 -21.90 4.37 -12.05
C TYR A 115 -20.68 3.96 -11.23
N THR A 116 -20.26 4.79 -10.28
CA THR A 116 -19.04 4.52 -9.51
C THR A 116 -19.27 3.45 -8.43
N ILE A 117 -20.46 3.41 -7.81
CA ILE A 117 -20.75 2.44 -6.73
C ILE A 117 -20.83 1.01 -7.29
N GLY A 118 -21.59 0.80 -8.37
CA GLY A 118 -21.70 -0.52 -9.00
C GLY A 118 -20.33 -1.06 -9.42
N GLN A 119 -19.46 -0.21 -9.97
CA GLN A 119 -18.08 -0.58 -10.31
C GLN A 119 -17.27 -1.02 -9.09
N TYR A 120 -17.30 -0.25 -7.99
CA TYR A 120 -16.57 -0.63 -6.78
C TYR A 120 -17.04 -1.97 -6.19
N PHE A 121 -18.34 -2.27 -6.21
CA PHE A 121 -18.86 -3.55 -5.72
C PHE A 121 -18.47 -4.72 -6.61
N VAL A 122 -18.42 -4.52 -7.93
CA VAL A 122 -17.86 -5.51 -8.85
C VAL A 122 -16.38 -5.78 -8.51
N PHE A 123 -15.57 -4.72 -8.31
CA PHE A 123 -14.17 -4.89 -7.95
C PHE A 123 -13.98 -5.63 -6.61
N VAL A 124 -14.68 -5.20 -5.55
CA VAL A 124 -14.62 -5.86 -4.24
C VAL A 124 -14.98 -7.34 -4.36
N TRP A 125 -16.05 -7.66 -5.07
CA TRP A 125 -16.56 -9.02 -5.09
C TRP A 125 -15.78 -9.96 -6.03
N CYS A 126 -15.13 -9.42 -7.06
CA CYS A 126 -14.13 -10.14 -7.84
C CYS A 126 -12.90 -10.51 -7.00
N LEU A 127 -12.58 -9.72 -5.97
CA LEU A 127 -11.42 -9.94 -5.09
C LEU A 127 -11.71 -10.86 -3.88
N CYS A 128 -12.98 -11.14 -3.57
CA CYS A 128 -13.37 -11.87 -2.35
C CYS A 128 -13.55 -13.39 -2.49
N LEU A 129 -13.71 -13.93 -3.70
CA LEU A 129 -14.14 -15.34 -3.86
C LEU A 129 -13.06 -16.24 -4.49
N PRO A 130 -12.96 -17.50 -4.02
CA PRO A 130 -11.92 -18.42 -4.42
C PRO A 130 -11.97 -18.76 -5.92
N HIS A 131 -10.78 -18.93 -6.48
CA HIS A 131 -10.49 -18.87 -7.91
C HIS A 131 -11.16 -19.96 -8.77
N THR A 132 -11.58 -21.08 -8.20
CA THR A 132 -11.75 -22.34 -8.97
C THR A 132 -13.17 -22.68 -9.43
N SER A 133 -14.22 -22.00 -8.96
CA SER A 133 -15.59 -22.27 -9.46
C SER A 133 -16.61 -21.15 -9.25
N GLY A 134 -16.27 -20.12 -8.47
CA GLY A 134 -17.21 -19.08 -8.06
C GLY A 134 -17.18 -17.77 -8.85
N GLN A 135 -16.22 -17.54 -9.74
CA GLN A 135 -15.96 -16.21 -10.29
C GLN A 135 -17.14 -15.59 -11.05
N PHE A 136 -17.80 -16.36 -11.92
CA PHE A 136 -18.95 -15.82 -12.64
C PHE A 136 -20.10 -15.48 -11.68
N LEU A 137 -20.42 -16.41 -10.77
CA LEU A 137 -21.46 -16.21 -9.77
C LEU A 137 -21.11 -15.05 -8.83
N SER A 138 -19.84 -14.89 -8.49
CA SER A 138 -19.34 -13.79 -7.68
C SER A 138 -19.58 -12.47 -8.41
N THR A 139 -19.10 -12.32 -9.64
CA THR A 139 -19.28 -11.08 -10.40
C THR A 139 -20.76 -10.73 -10.54
N VAL A 140 -21.64 -11.71 -10.78
CA VAL A 140 -23.09 -11.50 -10.84
C VAL A 140 -23.65 -11.06 -9.49
N LEU A 141 -23.29 -11.71 -8.38
CA LEU A 141 -23.73 -11.33 -7.04
C LEU A 141 -23.25 -9.93 -6.64
N GLY A 142 -21.99 -9.61 -6.92
CA GLY A 142 -21.41 -8.28 -6.68
C GLY A 142 -22.12 -7.20 -7.48
N PHE A 143 -22.46 -7.49 -8.74
CA PHE A 143 -23.27 -6.60 -9.59
C PHE A 143 -24.67 -6.38 -8.99
N LEU A 144 -25.39 -7.45 -8.66
CA LEU A 144 -26.74 -7.36 -8.09
C LEU A 144 -26.74 -6.60 -6.75
N LEU A 145 -25.76 -6.87 -5.88
CA LEU A 145 -25.59 -6.18 -4.61
C LEU A 145 -25.29 -4.69 -4.81
N GLY A 146 -24.40 -4.36 -5.76
CA GLY A 146 -24.08 -2.98 -6.13
C GLY A 146 -25.32 -2.19 -6.57
N PHE A 147 -26.16 -2.77 -7.44
CA PHE A 147 -27.44 -2.16 -7.85
C PHE A 147 -28.45 -2.04 -6.70
N GLY A 148 -28.48 -3.01 -5.79
CA GLY A 148 -29.29 -2.95 -4.58
C GLY A 148 -28.90 -1.76 -3.70
N ILE A 149 -27.60 -1.59 -3.45
CA ILE A 149 -27.06 -0.50 -2.64
C ILE A 149 -27.28 0.86 -3.33
N GLU A 150 -27.07 0.95 -4.64
CA GLU A 150 -27.40 2.15 -5.41
C GLU A 150 -28.88 2.53 -5.24
N SER A 151 -29.78 1.56 -5.35
CA SER A 151 -31.22 1.77 -5.19
C SER A 151 -31.56 2.28 -3.79
N ILE A 152 -30.92 1.74 -2.74
CA ILE A 152 -31.07 2.21 -1.36
C ILE A 152 -30.57 3.65 -1.21
N ILE A 153 -29.42 4.00 -1.78
CA ILE A 153 -28.86 5.36 -1.73
C ILE A 153 -29.78 6.35 -2.45
N LEU A 154 -30.30 5.99 -3.63
CA LEU A 154 -31.24 6.82 -4.37
C LEU A 154 -32.56 7.01 -3.62
N PHE A 155 -33.05 5.97 -2.94
CA PHE A 155 -34.23 6.04 -2.08
C PHE A 155 -33.99 6.96 -0.88
N ALA A 156 -32.87 6.78 -0.17
CA ALA A 156 -32.51 7.60 0.99
C ALA A 156 -32.36 9.08 0.63
N ARG A 157 -31.86 9.40 -0.57
CA ARG A 157 -31.76 10.78 -1.06
C ARG A 157 -33.11 11.49 -1.19
N ARG A 158 -34.22 10.76 -1.36
CA ARG A 158 -35.57 11.32 -1.41
C ARG A 158 -36.19 11.54 -0.02
N GLY A 159 -35.64 10.92 1.01
CA GLY A 159 -36.10 11.06 2.40
C GLY A 159 -35.86 12.46 2.98
N ASP A 160 -36.36 12.69 4.19
CA ASP A 160 -36.03 13.87 4.98
C ASP A 160 -34.57 13.83 5.49
N GLY A 161 -34.15 14.88 6.18
CA GLY A 161 -32.79 14.98 6.71
C GLY A 161 -32.44 13.87 7.73
N GLU A 162 -33.42 13.46 8.54
CA GLU A 162 -33.25 12.42 9.57
C GLU A 162 -33.07 11.04 8.94
N CYS A 163 -33.92 10.69 7.97
CA CYS A 163 -33.80 9.46 7.20
C CYS A 163 -32.46 9.39 6.45
N LYS A 164 -32.02 10.49 5.82
CA LYS A 164 -30.70 10.56 5.16
C LYS A 164 -29.56 10.29 6.11
N PHE A 165 -29.57 10.95 7.27
CA PHE A 165 -28.54 10.79 8.29
C PHE A 165 -28.51 9.35 8.81
N PHE A 166 -29.67 8.79 9.17
CA PHE A 166 -29.79 7.43 9.65
C PHE A 166 -29.27 6.40 8.63
N VAL A 167 -29.76 6.44 7.39
CA VAL A 167 -29.34 5.50 6.35
C VAL A 167 -27.84 5.63 6.04
N ALA A 168 -27.31 6.85 6.00
CA ALA A 168 -25.88 7.08 5.77
C ALA A 168 -25.00 6.53 6.90
N SER A 169 -25.38 6.77 8.16
CA SER A 169 -24.66 6.26 9.32
C SER A 169 -24.68 4.74 9.37
N THR A 170 -25.84 4.13 9.15
CA THR A 170 -25.97 2.66 9.11
C THR A 170 -25.15 2.05 7.98
N ALA A 171 -25.25 2.59 6.76
CA ALA A 171 -24.48 2.08 5.62
C ALA A 171 -22.96 2.23 5.83
N ALA A 172 -22.52 3.38 6.36
CA ALA A 172 -21.11 3.59 6.69
C ALA A 172 -20.60 2.57 7.73
N LEU A 173 -21.36 2.29 8.79
CA LEU A 173 -21.00 1.29 9.80
C LEU A 173 -20.95 -0.12 9.23
N VAL A 174 -21.91 -0.51 8.39
CA VAL A 174 -21.93 -1.82 7.73
C VAL A 174 -20.70 -1.99 6.85
N PHE A 175 -20.38 -1.01 6.01
CA PHE A 175 -19.18 -1.08 5.16
C PHE A 175 -17.88 -1.03 5.96
N ALA A 176 -17.84 -0.28 7.07
CA ALA A 176 -16.68 -0.28 7.96
C ALA A 176 -16.45 -1.67 8.56
N PHE A 177 -17.51 -2.32 9.05
CA PHE A 177 -17.44 -3.67 9.58
C PHE A 177 -16.98 -4.67 8.52
N LEU A 178 -17.59 -4.66 7.33
CA LEU A 178 -17.20 -5.55 6.23
C LEU A 178 -15.73 -5.34 5.82
N ALA A 179 -15.28 -4.09 5.72
CA ALA A 179 -13.87 -3.78 5.46
C ALA A 179 -12.95 -4.39 6.53
N SER A 180 -13.31 -4.28 7.81
CA SER A 180 -12.52 -4.85 8.90
C SER A 180 -12.48 -6.38 8.87
N VAL A 181 -13.61 -7.04 8.56
CA VAL A 181 -13.65 -8.50 8.39
C VAL A 181 -12.70 -8.92 7.26
N MET A 182 -12.81 -8.28 6.10
CA MET A 182 -11.98 -8.59 4.94
C MET A 182 -10.50 -8.31 5.19
N PHE A 183 -10.18 -7.28 5.99
CA PHE A 183 -8.81 -6.99 6.39
C PHE A 183 -8.23 -8.13 7.23
N ALA A 184 -8.95 -8.52 8.29
CA ALA A 184 -8.52 -9.58 9.20
C ALA A 184 -8.37 -10.92 8.48
N ASP A 185 -9.30 -11.20 7.59
CA ASP A 185 -9.32 -12.39 6.75
C ASP A 185 -8.16 -12.39 5.74
N GLY A 186 -7.88 -11.26 5.07
CA GLY A 186 -6.69 -11.11 4.23
C GLY A 186 -5.38 -11.32 5.01
N CYS A 187 -5.28 -10.77 6.22
CA CYS A 187 -4.15 -11.01 7.12
C CYS A 187 -4.04 -12.49 7.53
N HIS A 188 -5.16 -13.19 7.73
CA HIS A 188 -5.17 -14.61 8.08
C HIS A 188 -4.61 -15.48 6.94
N TYR A 189 -5.01 -15.25 5.69
CA TYR A 189 -4.48 -15.98 4.53
C TYR A 189 -2.96 -15.81 4.38
N ILE A 190 -2.49 -14.57 4.57
CA ILE A 190 -1.06 -14.24 4.65
C ILE A 190 -0.43 -15.03 5.81
N GLN A 191 -0.98 -14.93 7.02
CA GLN A 191 -0.45 -15.63 8.20
C GLN A 191 -0.35 -17.15 8.00
N VAL A 192 -1.31 -17.81 7.35
CA VAL A 192 -1.26 -19.27 7.11
C VAL A 192 0.01 -19.67 6.33
N VAL A 193 0.51 -18.79 5.46
CA VAL A 193 1.73 -19.03 4.67
C VAL A 193 2.99 -18.76 5.48
N TRP A 194 3.00 -17.69 6.28
CA TRP A 194 4.17 -17.22 7.02
C TRP A 194 4.28 -17.71 8.47
N GLY A 195 3.21 -18.31 9.01
CA GLY A 195 2.93 -18.37 10.44
C GLY A 195 3.16 -19.70 11.13
N SER A 196 4.07 -20.55 10.65
CA SER A 196 4.37 -21.84 11.33
C SER A 196 5.08 -21.68 12.69
N GLY A 197 5.29 -20.46 13.21
CA GLY A 197 6.02 -20.23 14.46
C GLY A 197 5.51 -19.10 15.38
N LEU A 198 4.41 -18.41 15.04
CA LEU A 198 3.87 -17.37 15.93
C LEU A 198 2.99 -18.02 17.02
N LEU A 199 3.35 -17.82 18.29
CA LEU A 199 2.64 -18.31 19.50
C LEU A 199 1.20 -17.80 19.68
N PHE A 200 0.66 -17.04 18.72
CA PHE A 200 -0.71 -16.57 18.78
C PHE A 200 -1.67 -17.66 18.31
N SER A 201 -2.70 -17.94 19.13
CA SER A 201 -3.86 -18.72 18.64
C SER A 201 -4.37 -18.10 17.33
N GLU A 202 -4.73 -18.94 16.35
CA GLU A 202 -5.19 -18.50 15.02
C GLU A 202 -6.26 -17.40 15.11
N TRP A 203 -7.14 -17.51 16.10
CA TRP A 203 -8.20 -16.55 16.40
C TRP A 203 -7.71 -15.22 16.99
N GLY A 204 -6.62 -15.25 17.76
CA GLY A 204 -6.07 -14.07 18.43
C GLY A 204 -5.60 -13.00 17.45
N LEU A 205 -4.87 -13.40 16.39
CA LEU A 205 -4.43 -12.45 15.37
C LEU A 205 -5.59 -11.90 14.54
N GLY A 206 -6.56 -12.76 14.19
CA GLY A 206 -7.77 -12.35 13.48
C GLY A 206 -8.58 -11.31 14.26
N ILE A 207 -8.80 -11.52 15.56
CA ILE A 207 -9.53 -10.57 16.42
C ILE A 207 -8.77 -9.25 16.57
N ALA A 208 -7.44 -9.32 16.75
CA ALA A 208 -6.60 -8.13 16.90
C ALA A 208 -6.57 -7.27 15.62
N THR A 209 -6.39 -7.90 14.46
CA THR A 209 -6.37 -7.21 13.15
C THR A 209 -7.74 -6.64 12.81
N PHE A 210 -8.82 -7.40 13.05
CA PHE A 210 -10.20 -6.92 12.88
C PHE A 210 -10.48 -5.68 13.73
N SER A 211 -10.17 -5.76 15.04
CA SER A 211 -10.45 -4.68 15.99
C SER A 211 -9.63 -3.43 15.69
N SER A 212 -8.36 -3.59 15.27
CA SER A 212 -7.49 -2.48 14.86
C SER A 212 -7.99 -1.80 13.59
N ALA A 213 -8.37 -2.57 12.57
CA ALA A 213 -8.93 -2.05 11.34
C ALA A 213 -10.25 -1.31 11.59
N LEU A 214 -11.14 -1.88 12.40
CA LEU A 214 -12.42 -1.26 12.75
C LEU A 214 -12.22 0.04 13.50
N ALA A 215 -11.33 0.07 14.50
CA ALA A 215 -11.01 1.27 15.25
C ALA A 215 -10.47 2.39 14.35
N ALA A 216 -9.57 2.08 13.40
CA ALA A 216 -9.03 3.05 12.46
C ALA A 216 -10.09 3.63 11.51
N ILE A 217 -10.99 2.79 10.99
CA ILE A 217 -12.08 3.23 10.11
C ILE A 217 -13.10 4.07 10.88
N LEU A 218 -13.50 3.64 12.07
CA LEU A 218 -14.42 4.39 12.94
C LEU A 218 -13.84 5.72 13.40
N PHE A 219 -12.55 5.77 13.73
CA PHE A 219 -11.86 7.02 14.06
C PHE A 219 -11.89 8.00 12.90
N THR A 220 -11.68 7.51 11.67
CA THR A 220 -11.77 8.31 10.44
C THR A 220 -13.19 8.87 10.25
N HIS A 221 -14.22 8.06 10.46
CA HIS A 221 -15.62 8.50 10.42
C HIS A 221 -15.95 9.53 11.49
N PHE A 222 -15.53 9.29 12.73
CA PHE A 222 -15.72 10.23 13.82
C PHE A 222 -15.07 11.57 13.52
N TYR A 223 -13.84 11.55 13.00
CA TYR A 223 -13.12 12.75 12.58
C TYR A 223 -13.89 13.55 11.50
N GLN A 224 -14.43 12.87 10.48
CA GLN A 224 -15.23 13.52 9.44
C GLN A 224 -16.56 14.07 9.95
N LEU A 225 -17.23 13.33 10.84
CA LEU A 225 -18.46 13.79 11.47
C LEU A 225 -18.19 15.06 12.27
N GLN A 226 -17.14 15.06 13.12
CA GLN A 226 -16.71 16.23 13.88
C GLN A 226 -16.37 17.41 12.97
N ARG A 227 -15.68 17.17 11.86
CA ARG A 227 -15.37 18.18 10.86
C ARG A 227 -16.63 18.78 10.24
N THR A 228 -17.59 17.95 9.85
CA THR A 228 -18.86 18.38 9.25
C THR A 228 -19.68 19.19 10.25
N VAL A 229 -19.82 18.71 11.48
CA VAL A 229 -20.55 19.43 12.54
C VAL A 229 -19.93 20.81 12.80
N ARG A 230 -18.59 20.90 12.85
CA ARG A 230 -17.89 22.19 12.98
C ARG A 230 -18.17 23.12 11.80
N LYS A 231 -18.14 22.61 10.56
CA LYS A 231 -18.43 23.40 9.36
C LYS A 231 -19.85 23.97 9.40
N LEU A 232 -20.84 23.12 9.70
CA LEU A 232 -22.24 23.53 9.83
C LEU A 232 -22.47 24.53 10.97
N TYR A 233 -21.76 24.38 12.09
CA TYR A 233 -21.84 25.31 13.21
C TYR A 233 -21.32 26.71 12.83
N VAL A 234 -20.18 26.77 12.13
CA VAL A 234 -19.60 28.03 11.63
C VAL A 234 -20.51 28.70 10.62
N GLU A 235 -21.02 27.95 9.62
CA GLU A 235 -21.94 28.49 8.61
C GLU A 235 -23.25 29.00 9.23
N ARG A 236 -23.82 28.29 10.21
CA ARG A 236 -25.01 28.74 10.93
C ARG A 236 -24.75 30.04 11.71
N ARG A 237 -23.54 30.20 12.28
CA ARG A 237 -23.15 31.44 12.98
C ARG A 237 -23.01 32.61 12.00
N ILE A 238 -22.35 32.40 10.86
CA ILE A 238 -22.20 33.40 9.80
C ILE A 238 -23.57 33.83 9.27
N SER A 239 -24.46 32.87 8.97
CA SER A 239 -25.81 33.17 8.48
C SER A 239 -26.63 33.99 9.49
N LYS A 240 -26.54 33.66 10.79
CA LYS A 240 -27.20 34.46 11.84
C LYS A 240 -26.67 35.89 11.91
N HIS A 241 -25.36 36.09 11.74
CA HIS A 241 -24.77 37.43 11.69
C HIS A 241 -25.21 38.20 10.44
N GLU A 242 -25.20 37.58 9.27
CA GLU A 242 -25.64 38.21 8.02
C GLU A 242 -27.12 38.62 8.07
N THR A 243 -27.98 37.81 8.70
CA THR A 243 -29.38 38.20 8.93
C THR A 243 -29.51 39.38 9.89
N LYS A 244 -28.68 39.45 10.94
CA LYS A 244 -28.70 40.58 11.87
C LYS A 244 -28.23 41.87 11.20
N ASP A 245 -27.18 41.79 10.38
CA ASP A 245 -26.65 42.94 9.65
C ASP A 245 -27.66 43.43 8.59
N LYS A 246 -28.34 42.53 7.88
CA LYS A 246 -29.41 42.90 6.94
C LYS A 246 -30.59 43.57 7.64
N THR A 247 -31.00 43.08 8.81
CA THR A 247 -32.04 43.73 9.61
C THR A 247 -31.58 45.10 10.10
N ALA A 248 -30.33 45.24 10.55
CA ALA A 248 -29.76 46.51 10.98
C ALA A 248 -29.65 47.53 9.84
N ILE A 249 -29.21 47.10 8.65
CA ILE A 249 -29.15 47.93 7.44
C ILE A 249 -30.55 48.37 7.04
N HIS A 250 -31.55 47.47 7.02
CA HIS A 250 -32.94 47.85 6.73
C HIS A 250 -33.49 48.86 7.75
N LEU A 251 -33.15 48.70 9.03
CA LEU A 251 -33.54 49.63 10.09
C LEU A 251 -32.91 51.01 9.86
N ILE A 252 -31.61 51.06 9.58
CA ILE A 252 -30.87 52.29 9.29
C ILE A 252 -31.40 52.97 8.02
N GLU A 253 -31.66 52.21 6.96
CA GLU A 253 -32.23 52.71 5.70
C GLU A 253 -33.64 53.28 5.91
N SER A 254 -34.46 52.61 6.75
CA SER A 254 -35.79 53.11 7.11
C SER A 254 -35.74 54.41 7.94
N HIS A 255 -34.71 54.62 8.76
CA HIS A 255 -34.52 55.86 9.53
C HIS A 255 -33.90 56.99 8.69
N LEU A 256 -32.91 56.69 7.84
CA LEU A 256 -32.22 57.69 7.03
C LEU A 256 -33.04 58.16 5.83
N PHE A 257 -33.85 57.29 5.23
CA PHE A 257 -34.66 57.61 4.04
C PHE A 257 -36.16 57.70 4.33
N GLY A 258 -36.61 57.42 5.55
CA GLY A 258 -38.02 57.44 5.95
C GLY A 258 -38.60 58.80 6.34
N SER A 259 -37.79 59.86 6.49
CA SER A 259 -38.31 61.20 6.86
C SER A 259 -38.82 62.04 5.68
N GLY A 260 -38.56 61.64 4.42
CA GLY A 260 -38.95 62.45 3.25
C GLY A 260 -40.29 62.11 2.61
N ARG A 261 -40.97 61.02 3.01
CA ARG A 261 -42.13 60.49 2.27
C ARG A 261 -43.27 59.98 3.15
N LYS A 262 -43.47 60.56 4.34
CA LYS A 262 -44.65 60.27 5.20
C LYS A 262 -45.81 61.28 5.01
N GLY A 263 -45.87 61.99 3.88
CA GLY A 263 -46.96 62.92 3.57
C GLY A 263 -48.18 62.32 2.84
N SER A 264 -48.10 61.09 2.30
CA SER A 264 -49.12 60.62 1.33
C SER A 264 -49.77 59.26 1.64
N MET A 265 -49.37 58.56 2.71
CA MET A 265 -49.85 57.19 2.98
C MET A 265 -50.68 57.04 4.26
N LEU A 266 -51.09 58.15 4.89
CA LEU A 266 -52.01 58.16 6.03
C LEU A 266 -53.46 58.52 5.65
N GLY A 267 -53.75 58.78 4.37
CA GLY A 267 -55.10 59.12 3.90
C GLY A 267 -56.10 57.97 3.78
N SER A 268 -55.74 56.73 4.14
CA SER A 268 -56.58 55.54 3.89
C SER A 268 -56.95 54.71 5.13
N LEU A 269 -56.53 55.12 6.31
CA LEU A 269 -57.03 54.53 7.55
C LEU A 269 -58.13 55.46 8.07
N GLY A 270 -59.38 55.01 7.94
CA GLY A 270 -60.59 55.70 8.41
C GLY A 270 -60.70 55.71 9.93
N LEU A 271 -59.64 56.16 10.60
CA LEU A 271 -59.59 56.43 12.02
C LEU A 271 -60.26 57.79 12.26
N SER A 272 -61.05 57.90 13.33
CA SER A 272 -61.65 59.16 13.73
C SER A 272 -60.56 60.16 14.17
N GLU A 273 -60.86 61.46 14.16
CA GLU A 273 -59.89 62.48 14.64
C GLU A 273 -59.44 62.23 16.09
N GLU A 274 -60.31 61.64 16.93
CA GLU A 274 -59.96 61.28 18.30
C GLU A 274 -58.95 60.12 18.37
N GLU A 275 -59.08 59.10 17.51
CA GLU A 275 -58.12 57.99 17.46
C GLU A 275 -56.75 58.44 16.94
N ARG A 276 -56.71 59.44 16.06
CA ARG A 276 -55.45 60.06 15.63
C ARG A 276 -54.79 60.88 16.73
N ALA A 277 -55.56 61.63 17.51
CA ALA A 277 -55.02 62.41 18.63
C ALA A 277 -54.42 61.48 19.70
N LEU A 278 -55.12 60.39 20.04
CA LEU A 278 -54.63 59.37 20.98
C LEU A 278 -53.35 58.68 20.50
N LEU A 279 -53.26 58.32 19.21
CA LEU A 279 -52.06 57.68 18.67
C LEU A 279 -50.85 58.63 18.67
N ILE A 280 -51.07 59.93 18.42
CA ILE A 280 -50.01 60.95 18.47
C ILE A 280 -49.56 61.20 19.91
N GLU A 281 -50.47 61.15 20.89
CA GLU A 281 -50.15 61.27 22.31
C GLU A 281 -49.40 60.02 22.84
N GLU A 282 -49.74 58.82 22.38
CA GLU A 282 -49.04 57.58 22.75
C GLU A 282 -47.60 57.56 22.19
N MET A 283 -47.42 57.95 20.93
CA MET A 283 -46.09 58.04 20.30
C MET A 283 -45.18 59.10 20.94
N SER A 284 -45.75 60.22 21.39
CA SER A 284 -44.98 61.26 22.08
C SER A 284 -44.66 60.91 23.54
N ARG A 285 -45.40 59.97 24.15
CA ARG A 285 -45.10 59.42 25.48
C ARG A 285 -43.94 58.43 25.46
N GLU A 286 -43.82 57.60 24.42
CA GLU A 286 -42.70 56.64 24.28
C GLU A 286 -41.35 57.32 24.01
N ASP A 287 -41.33 58.43 23.27
CA ASP A 287 -40.10 59.21 23.01
C ASP A 287 -39.56 59.91 24.28
N SER A 288 -40.43 60.21 25.26
CA SER A 288 -40.05 60.79 26.56
C SER A 288 -39.40 59.77 27.50
N GLU A 289 -39.88 58.52 27.51
CA GLU A 289 -39.30 57.43 28.34
C GLU A 289 -37.96 56.90 27.79
N MET A 290 -37.75 56.96 26.46
CA MET A 290 -36.49 56.57 25.85
C MET A 290 -35.37 57.61 26.07
N SER A 291 -35.72 58.88 26.26
CA SER A 291 -34.76 59.96 26.58
C SER A 291 -34.25 59.90 28.03
N THR A 292 -35.07 59.45 29.00
CA THR A 292 -34.65 59.35 30.41
C THR A 292 -33.74 58.17 30.71
N ARG A 293 -33.72 57.13 29.86
CA ARG A 293 -32.87 55.94 30.05
C ARG A 293 -31.46 56.08 29.47
N SER A 294 -31.23 57.10 28.63
CA SER A 294 -29.91 57.35 28.01
C SER A 294 -28.99 58.23 28.86
N THR A 295 -29.49 58.85 29.93
CA THR A 295 -28.71 59.79 30.76
C THR A 295 -28.13 59.15 32.04
N THR A 296 -28.45 57.89 32.34
CA THR A 296 -27.93 57.16 33.52
C THR A 296 -26.70 56.29 33.23
N LEU A 297 -26.12 56.39 32.02
CA LEU A 297 -24.94 55.61 31.62
C LEU A 297 -23.77 56.50 31.17
N SER A 298 -23.59 57.65 31.81
CA SER A 298 -22.46 58.56 31.54
C SER A 298 -21.84 59.23 32.77
N SER A 299 -22.11 58.74 33.99
CA SER A 299 -21.36 59.19 35.18
C SER A 299 -21.01 58.03 36.11
N ILE A 300 -19.97 57.29 35.75
CA ILE A 300 -19.12 56.58 36.73
C ILE A 300 -17.68 57.03 36.44
N THR A 301 -17.31 58.06 37.19
CA THR A 301 -15.99 58.36 37.77
C THR A 301 -14.75 57.69 37.17
N GLU A 302 -13.90 58.55 36.59
CA GLU A 302 -12.45 58.47 36.73
C GLU A 302 -12.09 58.51 38.21
N GLU A 303 -11.50 57.44 38.75
CA GLU A 303 -10.39 57.47 39.72
C GLU A 303 -9.87 56.04 39.94
N ASP A 304 -8.56 55.91 40.03
CA ASP A 304 -7.74 54.70 40.21
C ASP A 304 -7.67 53.71 39.04
N ALA A 305 -6.70 53.98 38.17
CA ALA A 305 -6.16 53.04 37.19
C ALA A 305 -5.21 52.03 37.87
N PRO A 306 -5.55 50.73 37.98
CA PRO A 306 -4.56 49.68 37.88
C PRO A 306 -4.13 49.57 36.41
N GLU A 307 -2.82 49.47 36.18
CA GLU A 307 -2.21 49.31 34.87
C GLU A 307 -3.01 48.37 33.95
N PRO A 308 -3.09 48.68 32.64
CA PRO A 308 -3.70 47.80 31.66
C PRO A 308 -2.87 46.51 31.60
N THR A 309 -3.28 45.52 32.38
CA THR A 309 -2.88 44.13 32.17
C THR A 309 -3.45 43.75 30.83
N THR A 310 -2.61 43.91 29.82
CA THR A 310 -2.72 43.34 28.48
C THR A 310 -2.87 41.83 28.66
N THR A 311 -4.10 41.41 28.95
CA THR A 311 -4.57 40.05 28.76
C THR A 311 -4.64 39.86 27.25
N THR A 312 -3.44 39.74 26.67
CA THR A 312 -3.18 38.96 25.48
C THR A 312 -3.83 37.62 25.75
N THR A 313 -5.08 37.48 25.34
CA THR A 313 -5.68 36.16 25.15
C THR A 313 -4.77 35.50 24.15
N SER A 314 -3.78 34.76 24.64
CA SER A 314 -2.90 33.98 23.82
C SER A 314 -3.85 33.05 23.08
N THR A 315 -4.13 33.38 21.83
CA THR A 315 -4.68 32.43 20.88
C THR A 315 -3.66 31.32 20.91
N SER A 316 -3.95 30.30 21.72
CA SER A 316 -3.01 29.23 22.00
C SER A 316 -2.44 28.79 20.66
N THR A 317 -1.14 28.49 20.61
CA THR A 317 -0.47 28.01 19.41
C THR A 317 -1.26 26.87 18.75
N TRP A 318 -2.02 26.12 19.56
CA TRP A 318 -3.02 25.15 19.16
C TRP A 318 -4.17 25.71 18.30
N ALA A 319 -4.78 26.84 18.63
CA ALA A 319 -5.84 27.47 17.82
C ALA A 319 -5.32 27.93 16.44
N LEU A 320 -4.10 28.46 16.39
CA LEU A 320 -3.44 28.85 15.13
C LEU A 320 -3.02 27.63 14.30
N LEU A 321 -2.49 26.59 14.94
CA LEU A 321 -2.17 25.31 14.29
C LEU A 321 -3.45 24.65 13.73
N LYS A 322 -4.55 24.70 14.49
CA LYS A 322 -5.86 24.17 14.11
C LYS A 322 -6.48 24.94 12.93
N MET A 323 -6.26 26.25 12.82
CA MET A 323 -6.68 27.01 11.64
C MET A 323 -5.80 26.73 10.41
N ARG A 324 -4.50 26.49 10.59
CA ARG A 324 -3.59 26.14 9.48
C ARG A 324 -3.77 24.72 8.96
N LEU A 325 -4.12 23.76 9.81
CA LEU A 325 -4.31 22.35 9.43
C LEU A 325 -5.63 22.05 8.70
N PHE A 326 -6.54 23.02 8.59
CA PHE A 326 -7.86 22.85 7.98
C PHE A 326 -8.14 23.86 6.85
N SER A 327 -7.09 24.29 6.16
CA SER A 327 -7.20 25.18 5.01
C SER A 327 -7.86 24.45 3.83
N PRO A 328 -8.64 25.14 2.96
CA PRO A 328 -9.15 24.58 1.70
C PRO A 328 -8.06 23.99 0.80
N THR A 329 -6.81 24.45 0.92
CA THR A 329 -5.66 23.87 0.23
C THR A 329 -5.37 22.43 0.64
N ASP A 330 -5.66 22.07 1.90
CA ASP A 330 -5.36 20.74 2.43
C ASP A 330 -6.28 19.67 1.82
N LEU A 331 -7.50 20.05 1.42
CA LEU A 331 -8.45 19.16 0.72
C LEU A 331 -7.93 18.72 -0.66
N ILE A 332 -7.22 19.61 -1.37
CA ILE A 332 -6.59 19.28 -2.65
C ILE A 332 -5.38 18.37 -2.41
N VAL A 333 -4.60 18.62 -1.35
CA VAL A 333 -3.45 17.79 -0.98
C VAL A 333 -3.88 16.38 -0.60
N PHE A 334 -4.89 16.20 0.25
CA PHE A 334 -5.39 14.87 0.61
C PHE A 334 -5.95 14.10 -0.58
N SER A 335 -6.67 14.76 -1.50
CA SER A 335 -7.17 14.11 -2.72
C SER A 335 -6.04 13.68 -3.65
N ARG A 336 -4.95 14.45 -3.73
CA ARG A 336 -3.76 14.07 -4.52
C ARG A 336 -3.00 12.93 -3.86
N LEU A 337 -2.86 12.98 -2.52
CA LEU A 337 -2.21 11.91 -1.76
C LEU A 337 -2.96 10.57 -1.91
N GLU A 338 -4.29 10.59 -1.82
CA GLU A 338 -5.16 9.42 -2.04
C GLU A 338 -4.91 8.80 -3.43
N TYR A 339 -4.86 9.64 -4.47
CA TYR A 339 -4.59 9.21 -5.85
C TYR A 339 -3.19 8.60 -6.01
N HIS A 340 -2.16 9.26 -5.48
CA HIS A 340 -0.79 8.75 -5.58
C HIS A 340 -0.58 7.48 -4.77
N LEU A 341 -1.19 7.37 -3.59
CA LEU A 341 -1.17 6.15 -2.79
C LEU A 341 -1.87 4.99 -3.52
N GLY A 342 -3.02 5.24 -4.14
CA GLY A 342 -3.71 4.25 -4.96
C GLY A 342 -2.88 3.74 -6.13
N ILE A 343 -2.20 4.63 -6.86
CA ILE A 343 -1.26 4.25 -7.93
C ILE A 343 -0.11 3.43 -7.37
N PHE A 344 0.51 3.87 -6.28
CA PHE A 344 1.64 3.17 -5.67
C PHE A 344 1.26 1.75 -5.25
N LEU A 345 0.14 1.59 -4.54
CA LEU A 345 -0.37 0.27 -4.14
C LEU A 345 -0.65 -0.61 -5.37
N SER A 346 -1.28 -0.07 -6.40
CA SER A 346 -1.56 -0.82 -7.64
C SER A 346 -0.28 -1.29 -8.35
N LEU A 347 0.76 -0.43 -8.40
CA LEU A 347 2.05 -0.79 -8.98
C LEU A 347 2.79 -1.81 -8.13
N ALA A 348 2.71 -1.71 -6.80
CA ALA A 348 3.29 -2.69 -5.89
C ALA A 348 2.62 -4.07 -6.04
N SER A 349 1.29 -4.11 -6.12
CA SER A 349 0.54 -5.35 -6.36
C SER A 349 0.88 -5.95 -7.74
N LEU A 350 0.96 -5.13 -8.78
CA LEU A 350 1.38 -5.58 -10.12
C LEU A 350 2.80 -6.16 -10.10
N PHE A 351 3.73 -5.52 -9.40
CA PHE A 351 5.10 -6.02 -9.22
C PHE A 351 5.10 -7.38 -8.52
N ILE A 352 4.33 -7.56 -7.44
CA ILE A 352 4.19 -8.85 -6.74
C ILE A 352 3.67 -9.93 -7.70
N VAL A 353 2.61 -9.64 -8.47
CA VAL A 353 2.05 -10.58 -9.44
C VAL A 353 3.09 -10.96 -10.51
N ALA A 354 3.80 -9.98 -11.07
CA ALA A 354 4.82 -10.22 -12.08
C ALA A 354 5.97 -11.10 -11.54
N VAL A 355 6.45 -10.83 -10.32
CA VAL A 355 7.49 -11.62 -9.67
C VAL A 355 7.03 -13.07 -9.48
N ASN A 356 5.78 -13.28 -9.06
CA ASN A 356 5.25 -14.63 -8.83
C ASN A 356 5.05 -15.44 -10.12
N ILE A 357 4.57 -14.80 -11.19
CA ILE A 357 4.48 -15.44 -12.51
C ILE A 357 5.88 -15.84 -12.99
N GLY A 358 6.84 -14.92 -12.91
CA GLY A 358 8.23 -15.19 -13.29
C GLY A 358 8.86 -16.31 -12.47
N ALA A 359 8.64 -16.31 -11.15
CA ALA A 359 9.19 -17.33 -10.25
C ALA A 359 8.60 -18.70 -10.55
N THR A 360 7.29 -18.78 -10.81
CA THR A 360 6.60 -20.03 -11.19
C THR A 360 7.14 -20.60 -12.50
N HIS A 361 7.35 -19.73 -13.48
CA HIS A 361 7.97 -20.14 -14.74
C HIS A 361 9.38 -20.70 -14.52
N GLN A 362 10.22 -20.01 -13.74
CA GLN A 362 11.55 -20.48 -13.39
C GLN A 362 11.51 -21.81 -12.61
N VAL A 363 10.59 -21.97 -11.65
CA VAL A 363 10.45 -23.20 -10.87
C VAL A 363 10.16 -24.40 -11.78
N ASN A 364 9.32 -24.21 -12.80
CA ASN A 364 9.02 -25.29 -13.76
C ASN A 364 10.24 -25.67 -14.61
N ILE A 365 11.06 -24.69 -15.01
CA ILE A 365 12.33 -24.94 -15.71
C ILE A 365 13.31 -25.69 -14.79
N VAL A 366 13.45 -25.23 -13.54
CA VAL A 366 14.32 -25.85 -12.55
C VAL A 366 13.92 -27.31 -12.32
N ARG A 367 12.62 -27.61 -12.14
CA ARG A 367 12.13 -28.99 -11.98
C ARG A 367 12.50 -29.87 -13.17
N ALA A 368 12.43 -29.34 -14.39
CA ALA A 368 12.78 -30.09 -15.60
C ALA A 368 14.28 -30.40 -15.69
N ASN A 369 15.14 -29.50 -15.20
CA ASN A 369 16.59 -29.64 -15.29
C ASN A 369 17.22 -30.31 -14.06
N TYR A 370 16.61 -30.19 -12.89
CA TYR A 370 17.22 -30.54 -11.61
C TYR A 370 17.70 -31.99 -11.57
N HIS A 371 16.85 -32.96 -11.93
CA HIS A 371 17.23 -34.37 -11.89
C HIS A 371 18.41 -34.70 -12.81
N THR A 372 18.39 -34.19 -14.04
CA THR A 372 19.46 -34.43 -15.01
C THR A 372 20.80 -33.85 -14.53
N VAL A 373 20.79 -32.61 -14.04
CA VAL A 373 22.01 -31.96 -13.51
C VAL A 373 22.50 -32.65 -12.25
N HIS A 374 21.57 -33.02 -11.37
CA HIS A 374 21.88 -33.69 -10.12
C HIS A 374 22.51 -35.07 -10.35
N GLU A 375 21.94 -35.88 -11.24
CA GLU A 375 22.48 -37.18 -11.61
C GLU A 375 23.86 -37.03 -12.29
N THR A 376 24.00 -36.05 -13.18
CA THR A 376 25.26 -35.80 -13.91
C THR A 376 26.40 -35.41 -12.97
N LEU A 377 26.14 -34.56 -11.98
CA LEU A 377 27.18 -34.03 -11.11
C LEU A 377 27.42 -34.88 -9.86
N TYR A 378 26.37 -35.52 -9.34
CA TYR A 378 26.40 -36.15 -8.02
C TYR A 378 26.06 -37.65 -8.02
N GLY A 379 25.45 -38.18 -9.09
CA GLY A 379 25.11 -39.61 -9.17
C GLY A 379 26.32 -40.54 -9.05
N GLN A 380 27.50 -40.05 -9.43
CA GLN A 380 28.78 -40.76 -9.35
C GLN A 380 29.84 -39.93 -8.61
N ILE A 381 29.45 -39.13 -7.60
CA ILE A 381 30.37 -38.19 -6.95
C ILE A 381 31.64 -38.85 -6.40
N ASN A 382 31.55 -40.11 -5.96
CA ASN A 382 32.65 -40.87 -5.36
C ASN A 382 33.50 -41.67 -6.37
N GLU A 383 33.23 -41.53 -7.66
CA GLU A 383 33.90 -42.23 -8.75
C GLU A 383 34.55 -41.23 -9.73
N GLY A 384 35.47 -41.72 -10.56
CA GLY A 384 36.15 -40.90 -11.55
C GLY A 384 37.29 -40.06 -10.98
N GLU A 385 37.60 -38.95 -11.65
CA GLU A 385 38.76 -38.11 -11.34
C GLU A 385 38.71 -37.58 -9.89
N VAL A 386 39.86 -37.33 -9.29
CA VAL A 386 39.97 -36.70 -7.97
C VAL A 386 41.08 -35.65 -7.96
N CYS A 387 40.91 -34.61 -7.14
CA CYS A 387 41.94 -33.63 -6.89
C CYS A 387 42.59 -33.95 -5.55
N ALA A 388 43.92 -34.03 -5.52
CA ALA A 388 44.67 -34.47 -4.35
C ALA A 388 45.94 -33.64 -4.16
N TRP A 389 46.48 -33.59 -2.94
CA TRP A 389 47.75 -32.92 -2.63
C TRP A 389 48.81 -33.89 -2.07
N SER A 390 50.09 -33.60 -2.30
CA SER A 390 51.20 -34.44 -1.82
C SER A 390 51.43 -34.32 -0.31
N GLU A 391 51.35 -33.11 0.22
CA GLU A 391 51.52 -32.75 1.64
C GLU A 391 50.84 -31.41 1.90
N ILE A 392 50.65 -31.01 3.16
CA ILE A 392 50.04 -29.72 3.50
C ILE A 392 50.90 -28.58 2.94
N GLY A 393 50.30 -27.70 2.12
CA GLY A 393 51.02 -26.66 1.37
C GLY A 393 51.76 -27.14 0.11
N GLY A 394 51.73 -28.45 -0.19
CA GLY A 394 52.43 -29.09 -1.30
C GLY A 394 51.73 -28.97 -2.65
N ALA A 395 52.21 -29.75 -3.63
CA ALA A 395 51.68 -29.76 -4.99
C ALA A 395 50.28 -30.38 -5.04
N ILE A 396 49.37 -29.74 -5.79
CA ILE A 396 47.99 -30.20 -6.00
C ILE A 396 47.87 -30.71 -7.44
N SER A 397 47.25 -31.87 -7.63
CA SER A 397 47.14 -32.52 -8.95
C SER A 397 45.87 -33.35 -9.10
N THR A 398 45.40 -33.47 -10.34
CA THR A 398 44.28 -34.33 -10.72
C THR A 398 44.78 -35.75 -10.99
N PHE A 399 44.06 -36.75 -10.49
CA PHE A 399 44.27 -38.18 -10.75
C PHE A 399 43.01 -38.79 -11.37
N ALA A 400 43.14 -39.88 -12.14
CA ALA A 400 41.99 -40.45 -12.84
C ALA A 400 41.00 -41.14 -11.89
N ASN A 401 41.46 -41.56 -10.70
CA ASN A 401 40.67 -42.18 -9.64
C ASN A 401 41.39 -42.08 -8.28
N LYS A 402 40.68 -42.43 -7.21
CA LYS A 402 41.21 -42.41 -5.84
C LYS A 402 42.39 -43.36 -5.62
N GLU A 403 42.37 -44.53 -6.27
CA GLU A 403 43.43 -45.52 -6.14
C GLU A 403 44.76 -45.00 -6.69
N GLU A 404 44.74 -44.31 -7.83
CA GLU A 404 45.92 -43.67 -8.41
C GLU A 404 46.49 -42.57 -7.53
N ALA A 405 45.64 -41.73 -6.92
CA ALA A 405 46.07 -40.70 -5.99
C ALA A 405 46.77 -41.32 -4.76
N TRP A 406 46.19 -42.36 -4.16
CA TRP A 406 46.79 -43.06 -3.03
C TRP A 406 48.10 -43.78 -3.38
N GLN A 407 48.17 -44.41 -4.56
CA GLN A 407 49.40 -45.05 -5.03
C GLN A 407 50.53 -44.04 -5.26
N ALA A 408 50.19 -42.81 -5.64
CA ALA A 408 51.13 -41.70 -5.76
C ALA A 408 51.53 -41.07 -4.41
N GLY A 409 50.91 -41.50 -3.29
CA GLY A 409 51.14 -40.93 -1.96
C GLY A 409 50.45 -39.59 -1.72
N TYR A 410 49.39 -39.28 -2.49
CA TYR A 410 48.62 -38.04 -2.35
C TYR A 410 47.39 -38.25 -1.44
N THR A 411 46.99 -37.19 -0.75
CA THR A 411 45.75 -37.12 0.05
C THR A 411 44.66 -36.44 -0.76
N ILE A 412 43.45 -37.02 -0.81
CA ILE A 412 42.36 -36.53 -1.65
C ILE A 412 41.77 -35.25 -1.04
N ALA A 413 41.89 -34.14 -1.77
CA ALA A 413 41.37 -32.85 -1.41
C ALA A 413 39.86 -32.76 -1.65
N HIS A 414 39.41 -33.20 -2.82
CA HIS A 414 38.00 -33.22 -3.16
C HIS A 414 37.71 -34.18 -4.31
N CYS A 415 36.47 -34.64 -4.40
CA CYS A 415 36.00 -35.41 -5.55
C CYS A 415 36.10 -34.59 -6.84
N GLY A 416 36.47 -35.23 -7.95
CA GLY A 416 36.63 -34.63 -9.28
C GLY A 416 37.95 -33.92 -9.56
N ALA A 417 38.19 -33.61 -10.84
CA ALA A 417 39.37 -32.86 -11.27
C ALA A 417 39.54 -31.51 -10.55
N CYS A 418 40.81 -31.13 -10.36
CA CYS A 418 41.18 -29.81 -9.87
C CYS A 418 40.72 -28.72 -10.84
N GLY A 419 40.21 -27.62 -10.29
CA GLY A 419 39.78 -26.43 -11.02
C GLY A 419 40.46 -25.17 -10.49
N GLN A 420 39.91 -24.01 -10.82
CA GLN A 420 40.48 -22.71 -10.45
C GLN A 420 40.49 -22.46 -8.94
N CYS A 421 39.53 -23.03 -8.20
CA CYS A 421 39.41 -22.91 -6.75
C CYS A 421 40.13 -24.02 -5.98
N SER A 422 40.91 -24.87 -6.65
CA SER A 422 41.58 -26.02 -6.01
C SER A 422 42.97 -25.69 -5.42
N ASN A 423 43.36 -24.42 -5.34
CA ASN A 423 44.62 -24.02 -4.68
C ASN A 423 44.46 -23.92 -3.15
N TRP A 424 45.56 -23.95 -2.40
CA TRP A 424 45.55 -23.94 -0.93
C TRP A 424 44.79 -22.77 -0.31
N GLN A 425 44.89 -21.57 -0.88
CA GLN A 425 44.17 -20.39 -0.40
C GLN A 425 42.66 -20.59 -0.52
N ASP A 426 42.18 -20.99 -1.70
CA ASP A 426 40.75 -21.13 -1.94
C ASP A 426 40.16 -22.34 -1.23
N LEU A 427 40.89 -23.46 -1.11
CA LEU A 427 40.48 -24.61 -0.29
C LEU A 427 40.30 -24.21 1.18
N ARG A 428 41.24 -23.43 1.72
CA ARG A 428 41.13 -22.88 3.08
C ARG A 428 39.88 -22.01 3.20
N LEU A 429 39.66 -21.11 2.25
CA LEU A 429 38.50 -20.21 2.26
C LEU A 429 37.18 -20.98 2.19
N GLN A 430 37.07 -22.02 1.36
CA GLN A 430 35.86 -22.87 1.31
C GLN A 430 35.52 -23.47 2.68
N TYR A 431 36.52 -23.78 3.49
CA TYR A 431 36.33 -24.28 4.86
C TYR A 431 36.07 -23.17 5.89
N THR A 432 36.91 -22.14 5.94
CA THR A 432 36.83 -21.10 6.98
C THR A 432 35.60 -20.22 6.80
N THR A 433 35.12 -20.06 5.56
CA THR A 433 33.91 -19.29 5.25
C THR A 433 32.62 -20.12 5.25
N ARG A 434 32.67 -21.41 5.64
CA ARG A 434 31.54 -22.36 5.49
C ARG A 434 30.21 -21.90 6.12
N THR A 435 30.28 -21.03 7.14
CA THR A 435 29.13 -20.49 7.89
C THR A 435 28.58 -19.18 7.32
N TYR A 436 29.35 -18.45 6.50
CA TYR A 436 28.96 -17.12 6.02
C TYR A 436 29.12 -16.87 4.52
N LEU A 437 29.81 -17.74 3.77
CA LEU A 437 30.11 -17.55 2.35
C LEU A 437 28.85 -17.29 1.52
N ALA A 438 27.76 -18.03 1.77
CA ALA A 438 26.52 -17.82 1.02
C ALA A 438 25.94 -16.40 1.26
N GLN A 439 26.05 -15.87 2.48
CA GLN A 439 25.61 -14.51 2.81
C GLN A 439 26.55 -13.45 2.21
N SER A 440 27.87 -13.66 2.25
CA SER A 440 28.84 -12.72 1.67
C SER A 440 28.76 -12.70 0.15
N SER A 441 28.71 -13.86 -0.51
CA SER A 441 28.49 -13.96 -1.96
C SER A 441 27.16 -13.34 -2.36
N PHE A 442 26.14 -13.46 -1.50
CA PHE A 442 24.87 -12.78 -1.70
C PHE A 442 25.01 -11.24 -1.71
N ILE A 443 25.79 -10.66 -0.80
CA ILE A 443 26.07 -9.21 -0.80
C ILE A 443 26.79 -8.81 -2.10
N CYS A 444 27.79 -9.58 -2.52
CA CYS A 444 28.48 -9.33 -3.79
C CYS A 444 27.54 -9.45 -5.00
N SER A 445 26.62 -10.42 -4.99
CA SER A 445 25.64 -10.59 -6.07
C SER A 445 24.74 -9.37 -6.27
N LYS A 446 24.46 -8.58 -5.24
CA LYS A 446 23.68 -7.33 -5.36
C LYS A 446 24.43 -6.29 -6.20
N LYS A 447 25.76 -6.29 -6.20
CA LYS A 447 26.55 -5.39 -7.06
C LYS A 447 26.28 -5.65 -8.54
N SER A 448 25.92 -6.88 -8.92
CA SER A 448 25.54 -7.21 -10.31
C SER A 448 24.34 -6.41 -10.83
N LEU A 449 23.43 -5.96 -9.94
CA LEU A 449 22.22 -5.23 -10.34
C LEU A 449 22.52 -3.80 -10.78
N VAL A 450 23.60 -3.20 -10.29
CA VAL A 450 23.91 -1.78 -10.49
C VAL A 450 25.25 -1.57 -11.20
N HIS A 451 26.26 -2.37 -10.88
CA HIS A 451 27.65 -2.13 -11.26
C HIS A 451 28.23 -3.17 -12.24
N GLY A 452 27.48 -4.24 -12.58
CA GLY A 452 27.90 -5.22 -13.57
C GLY A 452 28.78 -6.36 -13.01
N ALA A 453 29.47 -7.07 -13.92
CA ALA A 453 30.26 -8.27 -13.61
C ALA A 453 31.54 -7.96 -12.81
N ASP A 454 32.30 -6.95 -13.26
CA ASP A 454 33.59 -6.59 -12.67
C ASP A 454 33.47 -6.24 -11.18
N ALA A 455 32.38 -5.56 -10.79
CA ALA A 455 32.12 -5.21 -9.40
C ALA A 455 31.75 -6.42 -8.52
N VAL A 456 31.18 -7.48 -9.11
CA VAL A 456 30.95 -8.76 -8.40
C VAL A 456 32.28 -9.46 -8.21
N HIS A 457 33.09 -9.52 -9.27
CA HIS A 457 34.42 -10.13 -9.26
C HIS A 457 35.32 -9.51 -8.20
N GLU A 458 35.48 -8.19 -8.23
CA GLU A 458 36.25 -7.43 -7.25
C GLU A 458 35.75 -7.70 -5.82
N CYS A 459 34.44 -7.73 -5.60
CA CYS A 459 33.85 -8.02 -4.29
C CYS A 459 34.18 -9.43 -3.77
N LEU A 460 34.28 -10.42 -4.65
CA LEU A 460 34.64 -11.79 -4.26
C LEU A 460 36.12 -11.94 -3.92
N GLN A 461 36.98 -11.08 -4.48
CA GLN A 461 38.41 -11.00 -4.16
C GLN A 461 38.68 -10.26 -2.85
N GLU A 462 37.76 -9.39 -2.43
CA GLU A 462 37.86 -8.63 -1.18
C GLU A 462 37.47 -9.45 0.06
N GLU A 463 37.98 -9.05 1.22
CA GLU A 463 37.52 -9.57 2.51
C GLU A 463 36.02 -9.25 2.72
N PRO A 464 35.22 -10.17 3.30
CA PRO A 464 35.64 -11.36 4.06
C PRO A 464 35.74 -12.66 3.24
N ILE A 465 35.66 -12.60 1.90
CA ILE A 465 35.70 -13.79 1.03
C ILE A 465 37.14 -14.08 0.61
N GLY A 466 37.82 -13.13 -0.04
CA GLY A 466 39.25 -13.23 -0.32
C GLY A 466 39.65 -14.25 -1.39
N PHE A 467 38.76 -14.63 -2.31
CA PHE A 467 39.09 -15.63 -3.34
C PHE A 467 40.24 -15.17 -4.25
N SER A 468 41.01 -16.14 -4.74
CA SER A 468 41.94 -15.87 -5.84
C SER A 468 41.22 -15.33 -7.08
N ASP A 469 41.94 -14.62 -7.95
CA ASP A 469 41.36 -14.04 -9.18
C ASP A 469 40.65 -15.08 -10.05
N SER A 470 41.26 -16.24 -10.28
CA SER A 470 40.64 -17.26 -11.11
C SER A 470 39.43 -17.93 -10.44
N CYS A 471 39.46 -18.11 -9.12
CA CYS A 471 38.30 -18.64 -8.39
C CYS A 471 37.15 -17.62 -8.32
N ALA A 472 37.45 -16.35 -8.07
CA ALA A 472 36.48 -15.25 -8.09
C ALA A 472 35.79 -15.13 -9.45
N MET A 473 36.50 -15.42 -10.55
CA MET A 473 35.90 -15.44 -11.89
C MET A 473 34.85 -16.55 -12.03
N CYS A 474 35.16 -17.78 -11.60
CA CYS A 474 34.18 -18.89 -11.64
C CYS A 474 32.90 -18.56 -10.84
N TRP A 475 33.07 -17.98 -9.64
CA TRP A 475 31.93 -17.54 -8.81
C TRP A 475 31.17 -16.35 -9.42
N THR A 476 31.87 -15.44 -10.09
CA THR A 476 31.23 -14.31 -10.80
C THR A 476 30.35 -14.82 -11.92
N GLU A 477 30.85 -15.75 -12.74
CA GLU A 477 30.07 -16.37 -13.81
C GLU A 477 28.85 -17.12 -13.27
N ASP A 478 29.01 -17.85 -12.17
CA ASP A 478 27.91 -18.53 -11.48
C ASP A 478 26.84 -17.54 -10.99
N ILE A 479 27.24 -16.48 -10.29
CA ILE A 479 26.32 -15.42 -9.84
C ILE A 479 25.57 -14.77 -11.00
N LEU A 480 26.25 -14.52 -12.13
CA LEU A 480 25.62 -13.93 -13.31
C LEU A 480 24.68 -14.91 -14.03
N CYS A 481 25.01 -16.20 -14.02
CA CYS A 481 24.12 -17.27 -14.47
C CYS A 481 22.87 -17.35 -13.59
N ALA A 482 23.03 -17.39 -12.27
CA ALA A 482 21.93 -17.41 -11.31
C ALA A 482 21.06 -16.15 -11.46
N ARG A 483 21.65 -14.98 -11.69
CA ARG A 483 20.89 -13.76 -12.00
C ARG A 483 20.04 -13.90 -13.27
N ARG A 484 20.56 -14.50 -14.34
CA ARG A 484 19.80 -14.71 -15.58
C ARG A 484 18.66 -15.70 -15.41
N ASN A 485 18.93 -16.80 -14.71
CA ASN A 485 18.03 -17.96 -14.70
C ASN A 485 17.12 -18.05 -13.47
N CYS A 486 17.49 -17.39 -12.36
CA CYS A 486 16.86 -17.54 -11.05
C CYS A 486 16.40 -16.22 -10.42
N ALA A 487 16.46 -15.09 -11.12
CA ALA A 487 16.12 -13.77 -10.56
C ALA A 487 14.72 -13.67 -9.95
N PHE A 488 13.69 -14.28 -10.54
CA PHE A 488 12.34 -14.18 -10.02
C PHE A 488 12.10 -15.07 -8.79
N ILE A 489 12.60 -16.32 -8.80
CA ILE A 489 12.61 -17.17 -7.59
C ILE A 489 13.34 -16.46 -6.46
N PHE A 490 14.48 -15.83 -6.78
CA PHE A 490 15.24 -15.06 -5.83
C PHE A 490 14.45 -13.84 -5.29
N LEU A 491 13.85 -13.02 -6.16
CA LEU A 491 13.02 -11.88 -5.74
C LEU A 491 11.84 -12.32 -4.88
N GLN A 492 11.13 -13.36 -5.31
CA GLN A 492 10.04 -13.98 -4.56
C GLN A 492 10.53 -14.43 -3.18
N SER A 493 11.67 -15.11 -3.12
CA SER A 493 12.28 -15.55 -1.86
C SER A 493 12.64 -14.38 -0.96
N ASN A 494 13.14 -13.24 -1.48
CA ASN A 494 13.40 -12.07 -0.64
C ASN A 494 12.12 -11.40 -0.12
N MET A 495 11.06 -11.41 -0.91
CA MET A 495 9.77 -10.84 -0.52
C MET A 495 9.06 -11.68 0.55
N ILE A 496 9.26 -13.00 0.51
CA ILE A 496 8.64 -13.94 1.44
C ILE A 496 9.52 -14.20 2.67
N ASN A 497 10.84 -14.29 2.50
CA ASN A 497 11.78 -14.81 3.51
C ASN A 497 12.73 -13.75 4.07
N THR A 498 12.24 -12.56 4.46
CA THR A 498 13.11 -11.61 5.18
C THR A 498 13.67 -12.16 6.49
N VAL A 499 13.31 -13.36 6.98
CA VAL A 499 14.03 -14.01 8.10
C VAL A 499 14.03 -15.56 7.99
N SER A 500 15.24 -16.12 8.11
CA SER A 500 15.62 -17.46 8.63
C SER A 500 15.11 -18.73 7.92
N ASN A 501 15.91 -19.31 7.03
CA ASN A 501 16.76 -20.47 7.38
C ASN A 501 17.26 -21.30 6.19
N PHE A 502 16.89 -21.03 4.93
CA PHE A 502 17.14 -21.99 3.82
C PHE A 502 16.69 -23.44 4.17
N GLN A 503 15.90 -23.63 5.23
CA GLN A 503 15.34 -24.89 5.68
C GLN A 503 14.05 -25.10 4.91
N VAL A 504 14.23 -25.34 3.64
CA VAL A 504 13.20 -25.80 2.74
C VAL A 504 13.23 -27.32 2.72
N GLY A 505 12.04 -27.95 2.65
CA GLY A 505 11.99 -29.41 2.49
C GLY A 505 12.70 -29.83 1.22
N SER A 506 13.13 -31.10 1.15
CA SER A 506 13.85 -31.67 -0.01
C SER A 506 13.19 -31.39 -1.36
N ASP A 507 11.87 -31.22 -1.38
CA ASP A 507 11.07 -31.07 -2.59
C ASP A 507 10.79 -29.59 -2.95
N THR A 508 11.25 -28.65 -2.13
CA THR A 508 10.97 -27.23 -2.31
C THR A 508 12.10 -26.56 -3.10
N ILE A 509 11.73 -25.96 -4.22
CA ILE A 509 12.66 -25.26 -5.10
C ILE A 509 13.04 -23.92 -4.46
N THR A 510 14.33 -23.73 -4.18
CA THR A 510 14.87 -22.45 -3.69
C THR A 510 15.72 -21.75 -4.73
N SER A 511 16.16 -20.53 -4.41
CA SER A 511 17.22 -19.87 -5.18
C SER A 511 18.49 -20.71 -5.27
N ALA A 512 18.85 -21.46 -4.22
CA ALA A 512 20.00 -22.38 -4.24
C ALA A 512 19.74 -23.57 -5.18
N THR A 513 18.59 -24.25 -5.04
CA THR A 513 18.20 -25.34 -5.95
C THR A 513 18.12 -24.89 -7.41
N CYS A 514 17.70 -23.64 -7.64
CA CYS A 514 17.68 -23.06 -8.98
C CYS A 514 19.08 -22.84 -9.54
N GLU A 515 20.00 -22.28 -8.75
CA GLU A 515 21.40 -22.11 -9.14
C GLU A 515 22.03 -23.47 -9.45
N GLU A 516 21.81 -24.48 -8.60
CA GLU A 516 22.23 -25.86 -8.85
C GLU A 516 21.74 -26.41 -10.19
N ALA A 517 20.43 -26.33 -10.44
CA ALA A 517 19.84 -26.90 -11.65
C ALA A 517 20.24 -26.15 -12.93
N MET A 518 20.61 -24.87 -12.83
CA MET A 518 20.78 -23.99 -13.99
C MET A 518 22.24 -23.63 -14.28
N CYS A 519 23.11 -23.66 -13.28
CA CYS A 519 24.45 -23.06 -13.35
C CYS A 519 25.58 -24.01 -12.94
N GLU A 520 25.33 -25.01 -12.08
CA GLU A 520 26.39 -25.91 -11.59
C GLU A 520 27.07 -26.74 -12.69
N LEU A 521 26.40 -27.04 -13.82
CA LEU A 521 27.02 -27.77 -14.93
C LEU A 521 28.25 -27.05 -15.51
N VAL A 522 28.30 -25.72 -15.43
CA VAL A 522 29.45 -24.91 -15.89
C VAL A 522 30.34 -24.54 -14.70
N PHE A 523 29.75 -24.19 -13.56
CA PHE A 523 30.47 -23.76 -12.37
C PHE A 523 31.31 -24.87 -11.73
N VAL A 524 30.81 -26.10 -11.63
CA VAL A 524 31.52 -27.21 -10.94
C VAL A 524 32.82 -27.57 -11.67
N PRO A 525 32.87 -27.73 -13.01
CA PRO A 525 34.14 -27.92 -13.72
C PRO A 525 35.10 -26.74 -13.61
N CYS A 526 34.60 -25.49 -13.58
CA CYS A 526 35.43 -24.29 -13.44
C CYS A 526 36.09 -24.22 -12.07
N SER A 527 35.28 -24.32 -11.01
CA SER A 527 35.73 -24.21 -9.63
C SER A 527 36.60 -25.41 -9.22
N GLY A 528 36.21 -26.62 -9.62
CA GLY A 528 36.81 -27.87 -9.15
C GLY A 528 36.46 -28.14 -7.69
N ALA A 529 36.94 -27.30 -6.78
CA ALA A 529 36.65 -27.36 -5.36
C ALA A 529 35.35 -26.62 -5.00
N ASN A 530 34.45 -27.32 -4.32
CA ASN A 530 33.32 -26.73 -3.61
C ASN A 530 33.05 -27.53 -2.33
N ARG A 531 32.27 -26.94 -1.41
CA ARG A 531 32.00 -27.55 -0.09
C ARG A 531 31.43 -28.98 -0.18
N ARG A 532 30.60 -29.30 -1.18
CA ARG A 532 30.05 -30.67 -1.36
C ARG A 532 31.14 -31.68 -1.73
N ARG A 533 31.97 -31.33 -2.71
CA ARG A 533 33.08 -32.17 -3.17
C ARG A 533 34.21 -32.33 -2.15
N MET A 534 34.33 -31.35 -1.24
CA MET A 534 35.28 -31.39 -0.12
C MET A 534 34.70 -32.10 1.13
N ASN A 535 33.46 -32.60 1.10
CA ASN A 535 32.79 -33.17 2.28
C ASN A 535 32.64 -32.18 3.45
N ILE A 536 32.49 -30.88 3.16
CA ILE A 536 32.32 -29.84 4.17
C ILE A 536 30.83 -29.57 4.40
N THR A 537 30.38 -29.76 5.64
CA THR A 537 29.03 -29.34 6.04
C THR A 537 28.96 -27.82 6.12
N SER A 538 28.04 -27.23 5.37
CA SER A 538 27.85 -25.78 5.26
C SER A 538 26.59 -25.30 5.97
N MET A 539 26.38 -23.98 6.03
CA MET A 539 25.10 -23.41 6.51
C MET A 539 23.88 -23.89 5.71
N ILE A 540 24.08 -24.37 4.47
CA ILE A 540 23.06 -25.03 3.67
C ILE A 540 23.27 -26.54 3.83
N ALA A 541 22.42 -27.19 4.62
CA ALA A 541 22.45 -28.63 4.82
C ALA A 541 22.13 -29.36 3.51
N ARG A 542 22.90 -30.41 3.20
CA ARG A 542 22.71 -31.24 2.02
C ARG A 542 22.57 -32.71 2.41
N PRO A 543 21.79 -33.49 1.65
CA PRO A 543 21.78 -34.94 1.76
C PRO A 543 23.19 -35.53 1.63
N GLY A 544 23.48 -36.60 2.38
CA GLY A 544 24.82 -37.19 2.44
C GLY A 544 25.28 -37.82 1.12
N ASP A 545 24.36 -38.25 0.27
CA ASP A 545 24.63 -38.74 -1.09
C ASP A 545 25.12 -37.65 -2.05
N GLN A 546 24.96 -36.37 -1.68
CA GLN A 546 25.50 -35.23 -2.41
C GLN A 546 26.88 -34.79 -1.91
N LEU A 547 27.41 -35.45 -0.88
CA LEU A 547 28.72 -35.16 -0.30
C LEU A 547 29.73 -36.22 -0.75
N CYS A 548 30.97 -35.77 -0.97
CA CYS A 548 32.06 -36.65 -1.35
C CYS A 548 32.45 -37.56 -0.18
N GLY A 549 32.08 -38.83 -0.23
CA GLY A 549 32.35 -39.82 0.81
C GLY A 549 33.76 -40.42 0.79
N ILE A 550 34.58 -40.09 -0.21
CA ILE A 550 35.97 -40.57 -0.32
C ILE A 550 37.01 -39.57 0.18
N VAL A 551 36.61 -38.36 0.58
CA VAL A 551 37.49 -37.39 1.24
C VAL A 551 37.56 -37.73 2.72
N ASP A 552 38.75 -38.12 3.16
CA ASP A 552 39.10 -38.53 4.53
C ASP A 552 39.85 -37.44 5.31
N VAL A 553 39.86 -36.21 4.78
CA VAL A 553 40.55 -35.06 5.37
C VAL A 553 39.76 -34.47 6.55
N ASP A 554 40.43 -34.32 7.69
CA ASP A 554 39.95 -33.48 8.79
C ASP A 554 40.29 -32.01 8.52
N TRP A 555 39.35 -31.29 7.89
CA TRP A 555 39.54 -29.87 7.59
C TRP A 555 39.61 -28.99 8.83
N GLU A 556 39.07 -29.40 9.98
CA GLU A 556 39.19 -28.65 11.23
C GLU A 556 40.62 -28.76 11.77
N GLU A 557 41.25 -29.94 11.66
CA GLU A 557 42.65 -30.12 12.01
C GLU A 557 43.57 -29.24 11.14
N ILE A 558 43.29 -29.16 9.83
CA ILE A 558 44.13 -28.41 8.89
C ILE A 558 43.87 -26.89 8.98
N PHE A 559 42.61 -26.45 9.00
CA PHE A 559 42.23 -25.04 8.84
C PHE A 559 41.44 -24.43 10.01
N GLY A 560 41.20 -25.18 11.09
CA GLY A 560 40.47 -24.70 12.27
C GLY A 560 41.15 -23.55 12.99
N GLU A 561 40.41 -22.84 13.85
CA GLU A 561 40.90 -21.63 14.54
C GLU A 561 42.11 -21.91 15.46
N GLY A 562 42.32 -23.16 15.87
CA GLY A 562 43.47 -23.59 16.64
C GLY A 562 44.71 -23.97 15.82
N SER A 563 44.60 -24.14 14.49
CA SER A 563 45.70 -24.59 13.63
C SER A 563 46.60 -23.45 13.13
N GLN A 564 46.73 -22.36 13.91
CA GLN A 564 47.65 -21.24 13.63
C GLN A 564 49.14 -21.67 13.72
N HIS A 565 49.55 -22.66 12.93
CA HIS A 565 50.83 -22.61 12.27
C HIS A 565 50.75 -21.48 11.25
N ASP A 566 51.24 -20.34 11.69
CA ASP A 566 51.41 -19.08 11.00
C ASP A 566 52.09 -19.28 9.63
N PHE A 567 51.29 -19.61 8.60
CA PHE A 567 51.70 -19.50 7.20
C PHE A 567 51.74 -18.02 6.83
N GLY A 568 52.73 -17.31 7.38
CA GLY A 568 53.30 -16.09 6.83
C GLY A 568 52.37 -14.87 6.74
N ARG A 569 51.36 -14.73 7.62
CA ARG A 569 50.63 -13.46 7.70
C ARG A 569 51.54 -12.48 8.44
N LYS A 570 52.34 -11.71 7.69
CA LYS A 570 53.05 -10.54 8.23
C LYS A 570 52.02 -9.67 8.93
N GLU A 571 52.01 -9.69 10.26
CA GLU A 571 51.15 -8.87 11.09
C GLU A 571 51.48 -7.39 10.83
N GLY A 572 50.77 -6.80 9.87
CA GLY A 572 50.55 -5.37 9.83
C GLY A 572 49.53 -5.05 10.91
N GLY A 573 50.02 -4.65 12.09
CA GLY A 573 49.17 -4.26 13.21
C GLY A 573 48.17 -3.19 12.80
N SER A 574 46.89 -3.55 12.82
CA SER A 574 45.77 -2.62 12.78
C SER A 574 44.94 -2.84 14.02
N SER A 575 44.87 -1.78 14.84
CA SER A 575 44.07 -1.73 16.05
C SER A 575 42.60 -2.03 15.72
N SER A 576 42.03 -2.95 16.48
CA SER A 576 40.61 -3.14 16.61
C SER A 576 39.98 -1.90 17.26
N ASP A 577 39.32 -1.07 16.46
CA ASP A 577 38.23 -0.23 16.93
C ASP A 577 36.91 -0.86 16.50
N GLU A 578 36.01 -0.92 17.47
CA GLU A 578 34.73 -1.62 17.54
C GLU A 578 33.74 -1.26 16.42
N LEU A 579 32.97 -2.27 15.97
CA LEU A 579 31.58 -2.12 15.51
C LEU A 579 30.80 -3.41 15.68
#